data_AF-A0A952MAM5-F1
#
_entry.id   AF-A0A952MAM5-F1
#
_cell.length_a   1.000
_cell.length_b   1.000
_cell.length_c   1.000
_cell.angle_alpha   90.00
_cell.angle_beta   90.00
_cell.angle_gamma   90.00
#
_symmetry.space_group_name_H-M   'P 1'
#
loop_
_entity.id
_entity.type
_entity.pdbx_description
1 polymer ?
#
loop_
_entity_poly.entity_id
_entity_poly.type
_entity_poly.pdbx_seq_one_letter_code
_entity_poly.pdbx_strand_id
1 'polypeptide(L)'
;MNNGKLALIIIRMAAAANMLIHGIARIVNNGVTPFDGFLANFGLPPYSAWAITLFEIVGAILLMLNRWVMPIGILFILQLLMGIILVHSREGWFVVGAGRNGVEYSVLLIICFISTLLGARKKT
;
A
#
# COMPACT_ATOMS: atom_id res chain seq x y z
N MET A 1 -4.59 22.47 -16.21
CA MET A 1 -5.19 21.38 -15.41
C MET A 1 -6.02 22.03 -14.30
N ASN A 2 -7.24 21.57 -14.01
CA ASN A 2 -8.00 22.17 -12.91
C ASN A 2 -7.41 21.73 -11.55
N ASN A 3 -7.60 22.56 -10.51
CA ASN A 3 -7.01 22.32 -9.18
C ASN A 3 -7.41 20.96 -8.59
N GLY A 4 -8.63 20.49 -8.86
CA GLY A 4 -9.11 19.17 -8.42
C GLY A 4 -8.31 18.00 -9.03
N LYS A 5 -8.02 18.04 -10.34
CA LYS A 5 -7.17 17.02 -10.98
C LYS A 5 -5.74 17.05 -10.46
N LEU A 6 -5.19 18.25 -10.23
CA LEU A 6 -3.85 18.39 -9.65
C LEU A 6 -3.80 17.78 -8.25
N ALA A 7 -4.78 18.06 -7.40
CA ALA A 7 -4.87 17.49 -6.05
C ALA A 7 -4.90 15.95 -6.06
N LEU A 8 -5.69 15.35 -6.96
CA LEU A 8 -5.75 13.89 -7.10
C LEU A 8 -4.44 13.28 -7.59
N ILE A 9 -3.69 13.97 -8.47
CA ILE A 9 -2.35 13.54 -8.87
C ILE A 9 -1.40 13.55 -7.66
N ILE A 10 -1.42 14.62 -6.87
CA ILE A 10 -0.59 14.73 -5.66
C ILE A 10 -0.90 13.59 -4.68
N ILE A 11 -2.19 13.32 -4.43
CA ILE A 11 -2.62 12.20 -3.57
C ILE A 11 -2.11 10.86 -4.09
N ARG A 12 -2.27 10.60 -5.40
CA ARG A 12 -1.77 9.36 -6.01
C ARG A 12 -0.26 9.23 -5.88
N MET A 13 0.49 10.29 -6.17
CA MET A 13 1.94 10.29 -6.09
C MET A 13 2.41 10.04 -4.66
N ALA A 14 1.79 10.68 -3.66
CA ALA A 14 2.12 10.48 -2.26
C ALA A 14 1.81 9.04 -1.80
N ALA A 15 0.63 8.51 -2.12
CA ALA A 15 0.26 7.15 -1.72
C ALA A 15 1.15 6.09 -2.40
N ALA A 16 1.41 6.24 -3.71
CA ALA A 16 2.31 5.35 -4.44
C ALA A 16 3.75 5.43 -3.91
N ALA A 17 4.26 6.63 -3.60
CA ALA A 17 5.61 6.80 -3.03
C ALA A 17 5.78 6.07 -1.71
N ASN A 18 4.76 6.10 -0.85
CA ASN A 18 4.80 5.37 0.40
C ASN A 18 4.83 3.85 0.21
N MET A 19 4.01 3.31 -0.71
CA MET A 19 4.08 1.88 -1.05
C MET A 19 5.43 1.49 -1.66
N LEU A 20 6.00 2.36 -2.50
CA LEU A 20 7.33 2.14 -3.08
C LEU A 20 8.41 2.04 -1.99
N ILE A 21 8.40 2.98 -1.04
CA ILE A 21 9.35 3.00 0.08
C ILE A 21 9.18 1.74 0.94
N HIS A 22 7.96 1.25 1.18
CA HIS A 22 7.73 0.00 1.91
C HIS A 22 8.43 -1.19 1.25
N GLY A 23 8.25 -1.38 -0.06
CA GLY A 23 8.89 -2.46 -0.80
C GLY A 23 10.42 -2.34 -0.79
N ILE A 24 10.95 -1.15 -1.08
CA ILE A 24 12.40 -0.88 -1.06
C ILE A 24 12.99 -1.13 0.33
N ALA A 25 12.37 -0.59 1.37
CA ALA A 25 12.84 -0.73 2.74
C ALA A 25 12.85 -2.20 3.17
N ARG A 26 11.87 -3.01 2.73
CA ARG A 26 11.85 -4.45 3.02
C ARG A 26 13.05 -5.17 2.40
N ILE A 27 13.48 -4.79 1.19
CA ILE A 27 14.69 -5.35 0.55
C ILE A 27 15.95 -4.88 1.27
N VAL A 28 16.12 -3.57 1.43
CA VAL A 28 17.36 -2.96 1.97
C VAL A 28 17.65 -3.43 3.39
N ASN A 29 16.61 -3.64 4.21
CA ASN A 29 16.76 -4.10 5.58
C ASN A 29 16.76 -5.63 5.73
N ASN A 30 16.93 -6.39 4.64
CA ASN A 30 16.85 -7.87 4.63
C ASN A 30 15.56 -8.42 5.26
N GLY A 31 14.47 -7.65 5.16
CA GLY A 31 13.18 -7.94 5.79
C GLY A 31 12.30 -8.93 5.01
N VAL A 32 12.69 -9.32 3.78
CA VAL A 32 11.87 -10.21 2.96
C VAL A 32 11.81 -11.63 3.55
N THR A 33 12.94 -12.23 3.91
CA THR A 33 12.97 -13.60 4.47
C THR A 33 12.23 -13.72 5.81
N PRO A 34 12.42 -12.82 6.80
CA PRO A 34 11.63 -12.84 8.02
C PRO A 34 10.13 -12.65 7.77
N PHE A 35 9.77 -11.79 6.82
CA PHE A 35 8.37 -11.57 6.46
C PHE A 35 7.75 -12.80 5.80
N ASP A 36 8.50 -13.52 4.95
CA ASP A 36 8.02 -14.77 4.35
C ASP A 36 7.75 -15.84 5.42
N GLY A 37 8.66 -15.96 6.40
CA GLY A 37 8.45 -16.84 7.57
C GLY A 37 7.23 -16.44 8.40
N PHE A 38 6.98 -15.14 8.59
CA PHE A 38 5.77 -14.66 9.24
C PHE A 38 4.50 -15.07 8.46
N LEU A 39 4.48 -14.87 7.14
CA LEU A 39 3.36 -15.22 6.27
C LEU A 39 3.10 -16.73 6.23
N ALA A 40 4.14 -17.56 6.31
CA ALA A 40 4.02 -19.01 6.38
C ALA A 40 3.20 -19.47 7.60
N ASN A 41 3.27 -18.75 8.74
CA ASN A 41 2.44 -19.05 9.92
C ASN A 41 0.93 -18.87 9.67
N PHE A 42 0.56 -18.13 8.63
CA PHE A 42 -0.82 -17.97 8.18
C PHE A 42 -1.19 -18.89 7.00
N GLY A 43 -0.32 -19.84 6.66
CA GLY A 43 -0.54 -20.81 5.58
C GLY A 43 -0.30 -20.27 4.17
N LEU A 44 0.37 -19.12 4.04
CA LEU A 44 0.72 -18.59 2.72
C LEU A 44 1.86 -19.39 2.07
N PRO A 45 1.85 -19.55 0.74
CA PRO A 45 2.91 -20.27 0.02
C PRO A 45 4.29 -19.62 0.20
N PRO A 46 5.38 -20.39 0.04
CA PRO A 46 6.73 -19.84 -0.02
C PRO A 46 6.86 -18.72 -1.07
N TYR A 47 7.73 -17.75 -0.81
CA TYR A 47 7.99 -16.59 -1.67
C TYR A 47 6.84 -15.58 -1.76
N SER A 48 5.79 -15.70 -0.95
CA SER A 48 4.70 -14.72 -0.87
C SER A 48 5.20 -13.32 -0.52
N ALA A 49 6.20 -13.22 0.36
CA ALA A 49 6.81 -11.94 0.71
C ALA A 49 7.52 -11.28 -0.49
N TRP A 50 8.17 -12.06 -1.35
CA TRP A 50 8.77 -11.55 -2.58
C TRP A 50 7.72 -11.06 -3.56
N ALA A 51 6.63 -11.81 -3.74
CA ALA A 51 5.52 -11.41 -4.60
C ALA A 51 4.92 -10.06 -4.16
N ILE A 52 4.65 -9.90 -2.85
CA ILE A 52 4.14 -8.66 -2.27
C ILE A 52 5.15 -7.52 -2.47
N THR A 53 6.43 -7.76 -2.16
CA THR A 53 7.49 -6.74 -2.28
C THR A 53 7.67 -6.26 -3.71
N LEU A 54 7.65 -7.19 -4.68
CA LEU A 54 7.81 -6.84 -6.09
C LEU A 54 6.57 -6.10 -6.61
N PHE A 55 5.37 -6.51 -6.17
CA PHE A 55 4.14 -5.78 -6.46
C PHE A 55 4.15 -4.36 -5.87
N GLU A 56 4.61 -4.16 -4.63
CA GLU A 56 4.73 -2.83 -4.04
C GLU A 56 5.59 -1.89 -4.88
N ILE A 57 6.74 -2.38 -5.34
CA ILE A 57 7.68 -1.58 -6.14
C ILE A 57 7.12 -1.31 -7.54
N VAL A 58 6.79 -2.37 -8.28
CA VAL A 58 6.34 -2.26 -9.68
C VAL A 58 4.99 -1.56 -9.75
N GLY A 59 4.06 -1.93 -8.88
CA GLY A 59 2.73 -1.35 -8.78
C GLY A 59 2.78 0.14 -8.46
N ALA A 60 3.63 0.56 -7.51
CA ALA A 60 3.79 1.97 -7.18
C ALA A 60 4.34 2.77 -8.37
N ILE A 61 5.38 2.27 -9.05
CA ILE A 61 5.96 2.92 -10.23
C ILE A 61 4.90 3.08 -11.34
N LEU A 62 4.14 2.01 -11.63
CA LEU A 62 3.07 2.06 -12.63
C LEU A 62 1.97 3.06 -12.24
N LEU A 63 1.59 3.14 -10.97
CA LEU A 63 0.63 4.14 -10.49
C LEU A 63 1.16 5.57 -10.63
N MET A 64 2.43 5.81 -10.31
CA MET A 64 3.06 7.12 -10.53
C MET A 64 3.00 7.53 -12.00
N LEU A 65 3.25 6.59 -12.91
CA LEU A 65 3.15 6.77 -14.36
C LEU A 65 1.70 6.84 -14.88
N ASN A 66 0.69 6.82 -14.00
CA ASN A 66 -0.74 6.83 -14.34
C ASN A 66 -1.17 5.62 -15.21
N ARG A 67 -0.53 4.46 -15.02
CA ARG A 67 -0.78 3.23 -15.77
C ARG A 67 -1.50 2.24 -14.87
N TRP A 68 -2.53 1.57 -15.41
CA TRP A 68 -3.25 0.48 -14.73
C TRP A 68 -3.82 0.89 -13.36
N VAL A 69 -4.28 2.14 -13.26
CA VAL A 69 -4.67 2.78 -11.99
C VAL A 69 -5.75 1.99 -11.24
N MET A 70 -6.76 1.52 -11.97
CA MET A 70 -7.87 0.76 -11.39
C MET A 70 -7.42 -0.55 -10.74
N PRO A 71 -6.86 -1.53 -11.48
CA PRO A 71 -6.48 -2.81 -10.89
C PRO A 71 -5.40 -2.67 -9.82
N ILE A 72 -4.37 -1.83 -10.03
CA ILE A 72 -3.28 -1.68 -9.05
C ILE A 72 -3.76 -1.01 -7.77
N GLY A 73 -4.58 0.04 -7.87
CA GLY A 73 -5.14 0.70 -6.69
C GLY A 73 -6.03 -0.23 -5.85
N ILE A 74 -6.82 -1.10 -6.49
CA ILE A 74 -7.60 -2.13 -5.80
C ILE A 74 -6.68 -3.12 -5.08
N LEU A 75 -5.63 -3.61 -5.75
CA LEU A 75 -4.69 -4.55 -5.14
C LEU A 75 -3.96 -3.93 -3.94
N PHE A 76 -3.57 -2.65 -4.00
CA PHE A 76 -2.99 -1.96 -2.84
C PHE A 76 -3.96 -1.83 -1.67
N ILE A 77 -5.24 -1.54 -1.93
CA ILE A 77 -6.26 -1.51 -0.88
C ILE A 77 -6.37 -2.89 -0.22
N LEU A 78 -6.46 -3.97 -1.01
CA LEU A 78 -6.53 -5.33 -0.48
C LEU A 78 -5.28 -5.69 0.34
N GLN A 79 -4.10 -5.31 -0.14
CA GLN A 79 -2.85 -5.54 0.58
C GLN A 79 -2.83 -4.81 1.93
N LEU A 80 -3.27 -3.54 1.97
CA LEU A 80 -3.34 -2.75 3.21
C LEU A 80 -4.38 -3.33 4.19
N LEU A 81 -5.53 -3.80 3.70
CA LEU A 81 -6.52 -4.49 4.51
C LEU A 81 -5.96 -5.77 5.13
N MET A 82 -5.20 -6.56 4.37
CA MET A 82 -4.51 -7.73 4.91
C MET A 82 -3.46 -7.34 5.96
N GLY A 83 -2.70 -6.26 5.73
CA GLY A 83 -1.78 -5.72 6.73
C GLY A 83 -2.48 -5.33 8.04
N ILE A 84 -3.66 -4.71 7.95
CA ILE A 84 -4.49 -4.39 9.11
C ILE A 84 -4.90 -5.67 9.86
N ILE A 85 -5.44 -6.66 9.15
CA ILE A 85 -5.96 -7.89 9.76
C ILE A 85 -4.84 -8.72 10.41
N LEU A 86 -3.72 -8.86 9.72
CA LEU A 86 -2.63 -9.75 10.13
C LEU A 86 -1.73 -9.13 11.19
N VAL A 87 -1.53 -7.81 11.15
CA VAL A 87 -0.50 -7.12 11.95
C VAL A 87 -1.10 -6.00 12.78
N HIS A 88 -1.69 -4.99 12.14
CA HIS A 88 -1.86 -3.68 12.77
C HIS A 88 -3.07 -3.54 13.69
N SER A 89 -4.16 -4.30 13.47
CA SER A 89 -5.40 -4.15 14.27
C SER A 89 -5.20 -4.44 15.76
N ARG A 90 -4.22 -5.28 16.09
CA ARG A 90 -3.88 -5.71 17.45
C ARG A 90 -3.13 -4.62 18.23
N GLU A 91 -2.44 -3.73 17.53
CA GLU A 91 -1.65 -2.63 18.11
C GLU A 91 -2.50 -1.36 18.32
N GLY A 92 -3.78 -1.39 17.95
CA GLY A 92 -4.72 -0.27 18.12
C GLY A 92 -4.68 0.76 16.99
N TRP A 93 -5.04 2.00 17.29
CA TRP A 93 -5.19 3.06 16.28
C TRP A 93 -3.87 3.72 15.90
N PHE A 94 -3.08 4.14 16.88
CA PHE A 94 -2.00 5.12 16.69
C PHE A 94 -0.70 4.52 16.15
N VAL A 95 -0.09 5.21 15.19
CA VAL A 95 1.26 4.87 14.69
C VAL A 95 2.37 5.58 15.49
N VAL A 96 2.07 6.70 16.13
CA VAL A 96 3.01 7.47 16.96
C VAL A 96 2.30 8.10 18.17
N GLY A 97 3.03 8.32 19.27
CA GLY A 97 2.53 8.97 20.48
C GLY A 97 1.80 7.98 21.39
N ALA A 98 0.46 7.97 21.33
CA ALA A 98 -0.38 7.12 22.18
C ALA A 98 -0.30 5.61 21.83
N GLY A 99 0.47 5.25 20.81
CA GLY A 99 0.72 3.88 20.37
C GLY A 99 1.85 3.81 19.35
N ARG A 100 2.04 2.60 18.79
CA ARG A 100 2.97 2.32 17.68
C ARG A 100 2.36 1.26 16.79
N ASN A 101 2.73 1.24 15.51
CA ASN A 101 2.31 0.21 14.55
C ASN A 101 0.78 0.02 14.40
N GLY A 102 -0.05 0.99 14.81
CA GLY A 102 -1.50 0.92 14.67
C GLY A 102 -2.01 1.11 13.23
N VAL A 103 -3.34 1.14 13.08
CA VAL A 103 -4.02 1.13 11.78
C VAL A 103 -4.20 2.50 11.10
N GLU A 104 -4.01 3.60 11.83
CA GLU A 104 -4.27 4.97 11.36
C GLU A 104 -3.68 5.25 9.97
N TYR A 105 -2.41 4.89 9.77
CA TYR A 105 -1.72 5.13 8.51
C TYR A 105 -2.23 4.25 7.37
N SER A 106 -2.57 2.99 7.64
CA SER A 106 -3.19 2.10 6.64
C SER A 106 -4.54 2.62 6.19
N VAL A 107 -5.37 3.11 7.12
CA VAL A 107 -6.67 3.72 6.82
C VAL A 107 -6.52 4.95 5.92
N LEU A 108 -5.56 5.83 6.25
CA LEU A 108 -5.26 7.00 5.43
C LEU A 108 -4.89 6.62 3.99
N LEU A 109 -3.95 5.68 3.82
CA LEU A 109 -3.53 5.22 2.50
C LEU A 109 -4.67 4.58 1.70
N ILE A 110 -5.54 3.79 2.35
CA ILE A 110 -6.73 3.22 1.70
C ILE A 110 -7.62 4.34 1.16
N ILE A 111 -7.88 5.41 1.93
CA ILE A 111 -8.68 6.55 1.47
C ILE A 111 -8.00 7.27 0.30
N CYS A 112 -6.67 7.42 0.31
CA CYS A 112 -5.92 7.98 -0.81
C CYS A 112 -6.06 7.14 -2.09
N PHE A 113 -6.00 5.81 -1.97
CA PHE A 113 -6.21 4.92 -3.11
C PHE A 113 -7.66 4.96 -3.61
N ILE A 114 -8.66 4.95 -2.72
CA ILE A 114 -10.07 5.12 -3.11
C ILE A 114 -10.26 6.44 -3.88
N SER A 115 -9.70 7.54 -3.38
CA SER A 115 -9.77 8.86 -4.03
C SER A 115 -9.13 8.83 -5.43
N THR A 116 -7.99 8.15 -5.55
CA THR A 116 -7.30 7.95 -6.83
C THR A 116 -8.15 7.15 -7.83
N LEU A 117 -8.81 6.08 -7.36
CA LEU A 117 -9.68 5.23 -8.18
C LEU A 117 -10.92 5.99 -8.67
N LEU A 118 -11.57 6.76 -7.78
CA LEU A 118 -12.71 7.60 -8.13
C LEU A 118 -12.33 8.67 -9.15
N GLY A 119 -11.14 9.27 -9.00
CA GLY A 119 -10.59 10.24 -9.95
C GLY A 119 -10.24 9.66 -11.32
N ALA A 120 -9.98 8.35 -11.40
CA ALA A 120 -9.61 7.67 -12.63
C ALA A 120 -10.80 7.19 -13.48
N ARG A 121 -12.03 7.16 -12.93
CA ARG A 121 -13.22 6.79 -13.70
C ARG A 121 -13.41 7.77 -14.88
N LYS A 122 -13.51 7.24 -16.10
CA LYS A 122 -14.00 8.03 -17.24
C LYS A 122 -15.41 8.52 -16.87
N LYS A 123 -15.65 9.83 -16.97
CA LYS A 123 -17.02 10.35 -16.98
C LYS A 123 -17.69 9.76 -18.21
N THR A 124 -18.67 8.87 -17.99
CA THR A 124 -19.65 8.47 -19.00
C THR A 124 -20.47 9.66 -19.43
#